data_AF-A0A2T6ZPY9-F1
#
_entry.id   AF-A0A2T6ZPY9-F1
#
_cell.length_a   1.000
_cell.length_b   1.000
_cell.length_c   1.000
_cell.angle_alpha   90.00
_cell.angle_beta   90.00
_cell.angle_gamma   90.00
#
_symmetry.space_group_name_H-M   'P 1'
#
loop_
_entity.id
_entity.type
_entity.pdbx_description
1 polymer ?
#
loop_
_entity_poly.entity_id
_entity_poly.type
_entity_poly.pdbx_seq_one_letter_code
_entity_poly.pdbx_strand_id
1 'polypeptide(L)'
;MMVKHCAYPFCPVSVEGRASKEKELPGEEDGNDAPRIAKPPAQVTSNTNPTIKVRPKENITGNFSGNTGSRNMMTHSHHNNPVLHASVHYHAPPLQVKRIGPTTFWMVTPSWNEGFTGRVVIIEKLRDLSMGGLHNRIALLGMGGVGKTQIALQYSYWCRGKRPVFWVSGSNFLRFSEDFKEIAQYAPITLNEDDPNEKQLMVVKRWLEGPNCGNWLLIVDNADNETDFADNSSVIARFLPHGPQGMMVVTTRSRKVANRLGCEAVRVNKMTVDEAKSLFLRHCDVPNIEEEEEDALLEILELLDCIPLGIVGAAAYMTQTETLAHEYLAIFKNRDQSRRHLLSQGLNDSHKGYKQDLENILSVFFITFERLVQQMPVAAQVLFLIAFLDHQNIPEELVLESELEGADPVEYQDAIRKLCDFSLVSKITTLRTKKPVYELHYLVQLSIRAYLDREKLVSWRGQALHVVERLFPVFDHRVQGDCRVYLPHAVAVLEGSQGYLVDPLSDRIWDYLYHSSNYISAEMHIRWCIAAREKRDELDTWYWKNIDRLVLILRLTGRRQDQESQVLTRRVQNNREAALRPDPLDTHSGYTGMPVVPDTEAALEPEQPGPGSNPISVLGLLILTGMWLL
;
A
#
# COMPACT_ATOMS: atom_id res chain seq x y z
N MET A 1 -29.08 -36.35 27.57
CA MET A 1 -27.83 -37.11 27.34
C MET A 1 -26.67 -36.12 27.43
N MET A 2 -25.60 -36.52 28.12
CA MET A 2 -24.78 -35.69 29.01
C MET A 2 -24.13 -34.42 28.45
N VAL A 3 -24.28 -33.37 29.25
CA VAL A 3 -23.48 -32.14 29.36
C VAL A 3 -22.15 -32.47 30.06
N LYS A 4 -21.03 -31.90 29.58
CA LYS A 4 -19.84 -31.67 30.42
C LYS A 4 -19.29 -30.26 30.19
N HIS A 5 -19.42 -29.45 31.23
CA HIS A 5 -18.66 -28.22 31.46
C HIS A 5 -17.19 -28.54 31.74
N CYS A 6 -16.29 -27.67 31.29
CA CYS A 6 -15.01 -27.42 31.94
C CYS A 6 -14.79 -25.90 32.00
N ALA A 7 -14.86 -25.38 33.22
CA ALA A 7 -14.48 -24.03 33.61
C ALA A 7 -12.94 -23.96 33.77
N TYR A 8 -12.35 -22.80 33.44
CA TYR A 8 -10.99 -22.46 33.82
C TYR A 8 -11.01 -21.47 35.00
N PRO A 9 -10.15 -21.63 36.01
CA PRO A 9 -10.14 -20.79 37.19
C PRO A 9 -9.28 -19.53 36.99
N PHE A 10 -9.84 -18.39 37.40
CA PHE A 10 -9.09 -17.22 37.82
C PHE A 10 -8.45 -17.49 39.19
N CYS A 11 -7.19 -17.12 39.38
CA CYS A 11 -6.61 -16.95 40.71
C CYS A 11 -5.82 -15.63 40.76
N PRO A 12 -6.13 -14.73 41.71
CA PRO A 12 -5.42 -13.48 41.95
C PRO A 12 -4.28 -13.70 42.94
N VAL A 13 -3.23 -12.88 42.90
CA VAL A 13 -2.27 -12.80 44.01
C VAL A 13 -2.08 -11.36 44.45
N SER A 14 -2.31 -11.21 45.75
CA SER A 14 -2.40 -10.01 46.54
C SER A 14 -1.04 -9.42 46.91
N VAL A 15 -1.08 -8.12 47.18
CA VAL A 15 -0.09 -7.33 47.91
C VAL A 15 -0.06 -7.74 49.38
N GLU A 16 1.13 -8.02 49.93
CA GLU A 16 1.43 -7.85 51.35
C GLU A 16 2.92 -7.52 51.53
N GLY A 17 3.22 -6.49 52.32
CA GLY A 17 4.56 -5.99 52.59
C GLY A 17 5.00 -6.19 54.03
N ARG A 18 6.32 -6.06 54.26
CA ARG A 18 7.08 -5.72 55.49
C ARG A 18 8.48 -6.29 55.33
N ALA A 19 9.58 -5.76 55.84
CA ALA A 19 10.03 -4.49 56.39
C ALA A 19 11.51 -4.75 56.78
N SER A 20 12.37 -3.80 56.46
CA SER A 20 13.58 -3.36 57.20
C SER A 20 14.57 -4.37 57.80
N LYS A 21 15.85 -4.25 57.42
CA LYS A 21 16.97 -4.13 58.36
C LYS A 21 18.25 -3.55 57.72
N GLU A 22 18.84 -2.63 58.48
CA GLU A 22 20.06 -1.85 58.25
C GLU A 22 21.37 -2.65 58.35
N LYS A 23 22.48 -1.93 58.08
CA LYS A 23 23.91 -2.12 58.43
C LYS A 23 24.74 -2.84 57.36
N GLU A 24 25.94 -2.43 56.99
CA GLU A 24 26.92 -1.45 57.51
C GLU A 24 27.97 -1.21 56.39
N LEU A 25 28.41 0.04 56.21
CA LEU A 25 29.73 0.42 55.66
C LEU A 25 30.77 0.26 56.79
N PRO A 26 32.10 0.06 56.56
CA PRO A 26 32.94 1.07 55.88
C PRO A 26 34.21 0.56 55.15
N GLY A 27 34.93 1.48 54.50
CA GLY A 27 36.35 1.30 54.14
C GLY A 27 36.82 2.16 52.97
N GLU A 28 37.21 3.40 53.26
CA GLU A 28 38.02 4.30 52.42
C GLU A 28 39.43 3.72 52.16
N GLU A 29 40.06 4.10 51.03
CA GLU A 29 41.39 4.74 51.00
C GLU A 29 41.79 5.21 49.58
N ASP A 30 41.83 6.54 49.44
CA ASP A 30 42.84 7.42 48.81
C ASP A 30 43.65 7.05 47.55
N GLY A 31 43.79 8.05 46.67
CA GLY A 31 44.89 8.11 45.70
C GLY A 31 44.75 9.16 44.59
N ASN A 32 45.05 10.42 44.92
CA ASN A 32 45.27 11.57 44.01
C ASN A 32 46.14 11.27 42.76
N ASP A 33 45.83 11.89 41.61
CA ASP A 33 46.58 13.06 41.10
C ASP A 33 46.15 13.48 39.68
N ALA A 34 45.88 14.78 39.53
CA ALA A 34 45.80 15.48 38.25
C ALA A 34 47.16 16.13 37.92
N PRO A 35 47.40 16.57 36.67
CA PRO A 35 47.41 18.01 36.48
C PRO A 35 46.79 18.52 35.16
N ARG A 36 46.48 19.82 35.21
CA ARG A 36 45.86 20.73 34.23
C ARG A 36 46.78 21.14 33.08
N ILE A 37 46.19 21.93 32.14
CA ILE A 37 46.73 22.96 31.20
C ILE A 37 46.60 22.48 29.73
N ALA A 38 46.04 23.17 28.72
CA ALA A 38 45.64 24.57 28.46
C ALA A 38 44.65 24.67 27.25
N LYS A 39 43.85 25.75 27.19
CA LYS A 39 43.33 26.43 25.95
C LYS A 39 44.36 27.50 25.49
N PRO A 40 44.25 28.30 24.40
CA PRO A 40 43.24 28.51 23.32
C PRO A 40 43.96 28.60 21.91
N PRO A 41 43.55 29.34 20.83
CA PRO A 41 42.38 30.21 20.57
C PRO A 41 41.69 30.10 19.18
N ALA A 42 40.66 30.94 19.03
CA ALA A 42 39.84 31.23 17.84
C ALA A 42 40.42 32.34 16.93
N GLN A 43 39.68 32.62 15.84
CA GLN A 43 39.75 33.72 14.84
C GLN A 43 40.24 33.27 13.44
N VAL A 44 39.79 33.71 12.26
CA VAL A 44 38.80 34.70 11.77
C VAL A 44 38.68 34.49 10.23
N THR A 45 37.49 34.73 9.67
CA THR A 45 37.08 35.08 8.27
C THR A 45 37.99 34.79 7.06
N SER A 46 37.39 34.29 5.96
CA SER A 46 37.29 35.06 4.70
C SER A 46 36.41 34.36 3.64
N ASN A 47 35.60 35.20 3.00
CA ASN A 47 34.82 34.96 1.78
C ASN A 47 35.71 34.53 0.59
N THR A 48 35.17 33.75 -0.34
CA THR A 48 34.94 34.20 -1.73
C THR A 48 34.24 33.11 -2.57
N ASN A 49 33.08 33.48 -3.13
CA ASN A 49 32.51 32.89 -4.34
C ASN A 49 33.43 33.18 -5.54
N PRO A 50 33.28 32.43 -6.65
CA PRO A 50 32.91 33.16 -7.85
C PRO A 50 31.70 32.56 -8.57
N THR A 51 30.78 33.47 -8.84
CA THR A 51 29.75 33.43 -9.87
C THR A 51 30.41 33.47 -11.24
N ILE A 52 29.94 32.66 -12.20
CA ILE A 52 30.10 32.95 -13.63
C ILE A 52 28.71 32.99 -14.26
N LYS A 53 28.36 34.17 -14.79
CA LYS A 53 27.16 34.46 -15.58
C LYS A 53 27.54 34.58 -17.07
N VAL A 54 26.77 33.89 -17.91
CA VAL A 54 26.17 34.33 -19.20
C VAL A 54 27.07 34.50 -20.46
N ARG A 55 26.86 33.56 -21.43
CA ARG A 55 26.52 33.64 -22.90
C ARG A 55 26.99 34.84 -23.77
N PRO A 56 26.87 34.79 -25.13
CA PRO A 56 26.95 33.69 -26.12
C PRO A 56 27.84 34.05 -27.33
N LYS A 57 28.18 33.09 -28.21
CA LYS A 57 28.38 33.38 -29.64
C LYS A 57 27.79 32.27 -30.51
N GLU A 58 26.85 32.70 -31.33
CA GLU A 58 26.37 32.03 -32.53
C GLU A 58 27.55 31.83 -33.50
N ASN A 59 27.59 30.68 -34.16
CA ASN A 59 28.00 30.64 -35.56
C ASN A 59 27.30 29.47 -36.26
N ILE A 60 26.40 29.88 -37.14
CA ILE A 60 25.71 29.10 -38.15
C ILE A 60 26.71 28.75 -39.25
N THR A 61 26.76 27.48 -39.66
CA THR A 61 26.95 27.09 -41.09
C THR A 61 26.41 25.66 -41.31
N GLY A 62 25.22 25.55 -41.90
CA GLY A 62 24.91 24.49 -42.88
C GLY A 62 25.58 24.86 -44.23
N ASN A 63 25.60 24.10 -45.31
CA ASN A 63 24.91 22.89 -45.78
C ASN A 63 25.76 22.35 -46.96
N PHE A 64 25.67 21.07 -47.29
CA PHE A 64 25.81 20.61 -48.67
C PHE A 64 24.73 19.57 -48.98
N SER A 65 23.65 20.01 -49.63
CA SER A 65 22.86 19.19 -50.55
C SER A 65 22.99 19.82 -51.93
N GLY A 66 23.30 18.99 -52.92
CA GLY A 66 23.67 19.42 -54.27
C GLY A 66 22.47 19.61 -55.20
N ASN A 67 22.72 20.48 -56.19
CA ASN A 67 22.17 20.52 -57.54
C ASN A 67 20.67 20.76 -57.73
N THR A 68 20.18 21.50 -58.73
CA THR A 68 20.69 22.50 -59.69
C THR A 68 19.45 22.92 -60.49
N GLY A 69 19.35 24.21 -60.83
CA GLY A 69 18.47 24.72 -61.89
C GLY A 69 17.00 24.92 -61.49
N SER A 70 16.26 25.91 -61.98
CA SER A 70 16.53 27.12 -62.76
C SER A 70 15.15 27.75 -63.02
N ARG A 71 15.10 29.08 -62.94
CA ARG A 71 14.17 30.02 -63.62
C ARG A 71 12.79 30.35 -63.02
N ASN A 72 12.76 31.61 -62.54
CA ASN A 72 11.88 32.74 -62.90
C ASN A 72 10.43 32.76 -62.37
N MET A 73 10.08 33.65 -61.41
CA MET A 73 9.74 35.11 -61.57
C MET A 73 8.38 35.29 -62.26
N MET A 74 7.35 36.01 -61.80
CA MET A 74 7.16 37.29 -61.08
C MET A 74 5.66 37.36 -60.64
N THR A 75 5.24 37.78 -59.44
CA THR A 75 5.00 39.13 -58.84
C THR A 75 3.51 39.57 -58.73
N HIS A 76 3.21 40.25 -57.60
CA HIS A 76 2.21 41.33 -57.38
C HIS A 76 0.69 41.00 -57.39
N SER A 77 -0.23 41.69 -56.69
CA SER A 77 -0.37 42.46 -55.42
C SER A 77 -1.73 43.20 -55.49
N HIS A 78 -2.34 43.54 -54.34
CA HIS A 78 -3.44 44.54 -54.14
C HIS A 78 -4.87 44.13 -54.55
N HIS A 79 -5.99 44.60 -53.98
CA HIS A 79 -6.41 45.31 -52.75
C HIS A 79 -7.96 45.34 -52.76
N ASN A 80 -8.57 45.57 -51.59
CA ASN A 80 -9.88 46.20 -51.31
C ASN A 80 -11.21 45.41 -51.34
N ASN A 81 -11.81 45.37 -50.13
CA ASN A 81 -13.22 45.17 -49.72
C ASN A 81 -14.07 46.44 -50.04
N PRO A 82 -15.42 46.55 -49.78
CA PRO A 82 -16.28 45.77 -48.86
C PRO A 82 -17.72 45.44 -49.37
N VAL A 83 -18.51 44.64 -48.64
CA VAL A 83 -19.90 44.94 -48.17
C VAL A 83 -20.34 43.85 -47.16
N LEU A 84 -20.97 44.31 -46.08
CA LEU A 84 -21.41 43.58 -44.90
C LEU A 84 -22.63 42.67 -45.15
N HIS A 85 -22.59 41.46 -44.59
CA HIS A 85 -23.77 40.82 -43.99
C HIS A 85 -23.36 40.20 -42.65
N ALA A 86 -23.94 40.74 -41.58
CA ALA A 86 -23.71 40.33 -40.21
C ALA A 86 -24.32 38.95 -39.95
N SER A 87 -23.50 38.01 -39.50
CA SER A 87 -23.92 36.79 -38.81
C SER A 87 -23.10 36.72 -37.52
N VAL A 88 -23.76 36.93 -36.39
CA VAL A 88 -23.14 36.85 -35.06
C VAL A 88 -22.86 35.38 -34.78
N HIS A 89 -21.60 34.97 -34.96
CA HIS A 89 -21.09 33.72 -34.40
C HIS A 89 -20.38 34.07 -33.08
N TYR A 90 -20.85 33.46 -31.99
CA TYR A 90 -20.13 33.46 -30.72
C TYR A 90 -18.80 32.71 -30.92
N HIS A 91 -17.74 33.44 -31.22
CA HIS A 91 -16.38 32.92 -31.11
C HIS A 91 -15.98 32.92 -29.64
N ALA A 92 -15.92 31.73 -29.05
CA ALA A 92 -15.09 31.52 -27.87
C ALA A 92 -13.65 31.95 -28.20
N PRO A 93 -12.95 32.68 -27.31
CA PRO A 93 -11.59 33.10 -27.59
C PRO A 93 -10.72 31.86 -27.81
N PRO A 94 -9.82 31.86 -28.82
CA PRO A 94 -8.88 30.76 -28.98
C PRO A 94 -8.05 30.66 -27.70
N LEU A 95 -8.12 29.50 -27.04
CA LEU A 95 -7.19 29.12 -25.98
C LEU A 95 -5.79 29.34 -26.53
N GLN A 96 -5.04 30.27 -25.94
CA GLN A 96 -3.65 30.50 -26.30
C GLN A 96 -2.87 29.20 -26.03
N VAL A 97 -2.59 28.46 -27.10
CA VAL A 97 -1.79 27.24 -27.07
C VAL A 97 -0.36 27.63 -26.73
N LYS A 98 0.04 27.46 -25.48
CA LYS A 98 1.46 27.38 -25.12
C LYS A 98 2.01 26.11 -25.78
N ARG A 99 2.86 26.27 -26.79
CA ARG A 99 3.61 25.17 -27.40
C ARG A 99 4.42 24.44 -26.32
N ILE A 100 4.16 23.14 -26.16
CA ILE A 100 4.81 22.25 -25.19
C ILE A 100 6.21 21.89 -25.73
N GLY A 101 7.27 22.28 -25.00
CA GLY A 101 8.64 21.72 -25.15
C GLY A 101 8.76 20.32 -24.51
N PRO A 102 9.88 19.58 -24.67
CA PRO A 102 9.92 18.11 -24.69
C PRO A 102 9.49 17.48 -23.35
N THR A 103 8.63 16.46 -23.42
CA THR A 103 7.88 15.81 -22.33
C THR A 103 8.71 15.34 -21.13
N THR A 104 8.29 15.70 -19.90
CA THR A 104 8.50 14.86 -18.71
C THR A 104 7.42 15.09 -17.64
N PHE A 105 6.44 14.19 -17.52
CA PHE A 105 5.66 14.08 -16.26
C PHE A 105 5.76 12.64 -15.75
N TRP A 106 6.73 12.41 -14.87
CA TRP A 106 7.16 11.10 -14.34
C TRP A 106 6.76 11.00 -12.86
N MET A 107 6.07 9.94 -12.42
CA MET A 107 5.92 9.57 -11.02
C MET A 107 6.25 8.09 -10.82
N VAL A 108 7.48 7.80 -10.38
CA VAL A 108 7.96 6.48 -9.97
C VAL A 108 8.90 6.71 -8.79
N THR A 109 8.62 6.18 -7.60
CA THR A 109 9.55 6.27 -6.47
C THR A 109 9.84 4.95 -5.74
N PRO A 110 9.92 3.82 -6.45
CA PRO A 110 10.94 2.79 -6.20
C PRO A 110 12.30 3.16 -6.80
N SER A 111 13.40 2.90 -6.08
CA SER A 111 14.77 3.16 -6.54
C SER A 111 15.14 2.29 -7.75
N TRP A 112 16.01 2.82 -8.61
CA TRP A 112 16.56 2.03 -9.71
C TRP A 112 17.27 0.79 -9.16
N ASN A 113 16.96 -0.37 -9.72
CA ASN A 113 17.58 -1.63 -9.34
C ASN A 113 18.87 -1.83 -10.16
N GLU A 114 20.01 -1.44 -9.60
CA GLU A 114 21.34 -1.64 -10.22
C GLU A 114 21.70 -3.13 -10.37
N GLY A 115 21.11 -3.99 -9.54
CA GLY A 115 21.26 -5.44 -9.57
C GLY A 115 20.32 -6.16 -10.54
N PHE A 116 19.55 -5.44 -11.36
CA PHE A 116 18.63 -6.06 -12.33
C PHE A 116 19.40 -6.91 -13.36
N THR A 117 18.96 -8.15 -13.56
CA THR A 117 19.67 -9.14 -14.40
C THR A 117 18.71 -9.88 -15.33
N GLY A 118 19.11 -10.02 -16.60
CA GLY A 118 18.37 -10.77 -17.61
C GLY A 118 17.06 -10.12 -18.05
N ARG A 119 16.07 -10.95 -18.40
CA ARG A 119 14.70 -10.58 -18.83
C ARG A 119 14.63 -9.76 -20.12
N VAL A 120 15.68 -9.80 -20.94
CA VAL A 120 15.81 -9.02 -22.18
C VAL A 120 14.63 -9.29 -23.12
N VAL A 121 14.29 -10.56 -23.35
CA VAL A 121 13.19 -10.98 -24.23
C VAL A 121 11.83 -10.42 -23.76
N ILE A 122 11.59 -10.37 -22.45
CA ILE A 122 10.33 -9.84 -21.90
C ILE A 122 10.26 -8.33 -22.10
N ILE A 123 11.37 -7.63 -21.86
CA ILE A 123 11.46 -6.18 -22.04
C ILE A 123 11.30 -5.81 -23.51
N GLU A 124 11.90 -6.55 -24.43
CA GLU A 124 11.73 -6.37 -25.88
C GLU A 124 10.27 -6.56 -26.27
N LYS A 125 9.62 -7.63 -25.80
CA LYS A 125 8.18 -7.85 -26.03
C LYS A 125 7.32 -6.70 -25.51
N LEU A 126 7.63 -6.13 -24.33
CA LEU A 126 6.93 -4.94 -23.82
C LEU A 126 7.13 -3.72 -24.73
N ARG A 127 8.33 -3.54 -25.28
CA ARG A 127 8.62 -2.45 -26.23
C ARG A 127 7.82 -2.62 -27.50
N ASP A 128 7.81 -3.82 -28.07
CA ASP A 128 7.11 -4.10 -29.33
C ASP A 128 5.60 -3.89 -29.20
N LEU A 129 5.00 -4.43 -28.13
CA LEU A 129 3.57 -4.26 -27.84
C LEU A 129 3.22 -2.79 -27.61
N SER A 130 4.09 -2.01 -26.96
CA SER A 130 3.83 -0.60 -26.69
C SER A 130 4.10 0.33 -27.87
N MET A 131 5.00 -0.01 -28.79
CA MET A 131 5.32 0.83 -29.95
C MET A 131 4.47 0.50 -31.16
N GLY A 132 4.02 -0.75 -31.30
CA GLY A 132 3.22 -1.20 -32.44
C GLY A 132 1.79 -0.64 -32.48
N GLY A 133 1.35 0.06 -31.43
CA GLY A 133 -0.02 0.61 -31.32
C GLY A 133 -1.12 -0.46 -31.27
N LEU A 134 -0.74 -1.74 -31.18
CA LEU A 134 -1.64 -2.89 -31.23
C LEU A 134 -2.42 -3.05 -29.92
N HIS A 135 -1.80 -2.68 -28.80
CA HIS A 135 -2.41 -2.72 -27.47
C HIS A 135 -2.05 -1.45 -26.70
N ASN A 136 -3.02 -0.90 -25.96
CA ASN A 136 -2.83 0.19 -25.01
C ASN A 136 -2.83 -0.30 -23.55
N ARG A 137 -2.97 -1.62 -23.34
CA ARG A 137 -3.03 -2.26 -22.03
C ARG A 137 -2.29 -3.59 -22.07
N ILE A 138 -1.28 -3.72 -21.21
CA ILE A 138 -0.45 -4.93 -21.10
C ILE A 138 -0.48 -5.40 -19.65
N ALA A 139 -0.60 -6.70 -19.42
CA ALA A 139 -0.46 -7.30 -18.11
C ALA A 139 0.80 -8.14 -18.05
N LEU A 140 1.74 -7.78 -17.16
CA LEU A 140 2.79 -8.68 -16.71
C LEU A 140 2.15 -9.67 -15.74
N LEU A 141 1.99 -10.92 -16.20
CA LEU A 141 1.29 -11.97 -15.48
C LEU A 141 2.25 -13.07 -15.06
N GLY A 142 2.26 -13.42 -13.79
CA GLY A 142 3.10 -14.50 -13.26
C GLY A 142 3.03 -14.60 -11.75
N MET A 143 3.68 -15.61 -11.18
CA MET A 143 3.68 -15.88 -9.74
C MET A 143 4.29 -14.75 -8.89
N GLY A 144 4.17 -14.85 -7.56
CA GLY A 144 4.93 -13.99 -6.65
C GLY A 144 6.45 -14.23 -6.80
N GLY A 145 7.27 -13.21 -6.59
CA GLY A 145 8.74 -13.34 -6.58
C GLY A 145 9.42 -13.46 -7.95
N VAL A 146 8.70 -13.64 -9.06
CA VAL A 146 9.30 -13.78 -10.42
C VAL A 146 9.83 -12.48 -11.04
N GLY A 147 9.67 -11.34 -10.36
CA GLY A 147 10.25 -10.05 -10.78
C GLY A 147 9.36 -9.17 -11.66
N LYS A 148 8.03 -9.37 -11.67
CA LYS A 148 7.10 -8.56 -12.49
C LYS A 148 7.24 -7.05 -12.24
N THR A 149 7.22 -6.65 -10.96
CA THR A 149 7.42 -5.28 -10.51
C THR A 149 8.77 -4.72 -10.97
N GLN A 150 9.83 -5.53 -10.89
CA GLN A 150 11.17 -5.13 -11.32
C GLN A 150 11.27 -4.96 -12.86
N ILE A 151 10.57 -5.80 -13.64
CA ILE A 151 10.47 -5.65 -15.10
C ILE A 151 9.68 -4.37 -15.45
N ALA A 152 8.57 -4.10 -14.77
CA ALA A 152 7.81 -2.87 -14.95
C ALA A 152 8.65 -1.63 -14.61
N LEU A 153 9.44 -1.70 -13.55
CA LEU A 153 10.38 -0.65 -13.14
C LEU A 153 11.47 -0.43 -14.21
N GLN A 154 12.11 -1.48 -14.69
CA GLN A 154 13.10 -1.38 -15.77
C GLN A 154 12.51 -0.71 -17.02
N TYR A 155 11.27 -1.08 -17.35
CA TYR A 155 10.56 -0.51 -18.49
C TYR A 155 10.17 0.97 -18.28
N SER A 156 9.78 1.35 -17.05
CA SER A 156 9.40 2.72 -16.71
C SER A 156 10.59 3.68 -16.85
N TYR A 157 11.77 3.27 -16.39
CA TYR A 157 13.02 4.02 -16.57
C TYR A 157 13.44 4.10 -18.04
N TRP A 158 13.24 3.04 -18.84
CA TRP A 158 13.46 3.12 -20.29
C TRP A 158 12.51 4.12 -20.99
N CYS A 159 11.31 4.33 -20.46
CA CYS A 159 10.35 5.32 -20.95
C CYS A 159 10.63 6.74 -20.45
N ARG A 160 11.48 6.91 -19.42
CA ARG A 160 11.81 8.21 -18.84
C ARG A 160 12.37 9.14 -19.92
N GLY A 161 11.85 10.35 -19.98
CA GLY A 161 12.22 11.36 -21.00
C GLY A 161 11.58 11.17 -22.37
N LYS A 162 10.91 10.04 -22.65
CA LYS A 162 10.20 9.79 -23.91
C LYS A 162 8.71 10.09 -23.82
N ARG A 163 8.14 9.86 -22.64
CA ARG A 163 6.73 10.09 -22.33
C ARG A 163 6.52 10.37 -20.84
N PRO A 164 5.39 10.95 -20.45
CA PRO A 164 4.91 10.87 -19.07
C PRO A 164 4.84 9.42 -18.59
N VAL A 165 5.16 9.18 -17.32
CA VAL A 165 5.15 7.87 -16.69
C VAL A 165 4.54 8.05 -15.30
N PHE A 166 3.62 7.22 -14.87
CA PHE A 166 3.03 7.28 -13.54
C PHE A 166 2.99 5.87 -12.96
N TRP A 167 3.18 5.75 -11.65
CA TRP A 167 3.20 4.50 -10.93
C TRP A 167 2.18 4.58 -9.80
N VAL A 168 1.24 3.65 -9.79
CA VAL A 168 0.22 3.56 -8.75
C VAL A 168 0.13 2.12 -8.25
N SER A 169 -0.09 1.98 -6.95
CA SER A 169 -0.34 0.69 -6.33
C SER A 169 -1.79 0.26 -6.58
N GLY A 170 -1.97 -0.93 -7.14
CA GLY A 170 -3.24 -1.62 -7.33
C GLY A 170 -3.53 -2.65 -6.23
N SER A 171 -2.77 -2.64 -5.12
CA SER A 171 -2.91 -3.64 -4.05
C SER A 171 -4.20 -3.50 -3.25
N ASN A 172 -4.66 -2.27 -3.04
CA ASN A 172 -5.94 -1.94 -2.41
C ASN A 172 -6.40 -0.52 -2.81
N PHE A 173 -7.68 -0.22 -2.57
CA PHE A 173 -8.26 1.06 -2.96
C PHE A 173 -7.62 2.27 -2.27
N LEU A 174 -7.22 2.14 -1.00
CA LEU A 174 -6.65 3.25 -0.25
C LEU A 174 -5.35 3.73 -0.90
N ARG A 175 -4.39 2.81 -1.12
CA ARG A 175 -3.12 3.10 -1.78
C ARG A 175 -3.31 3.61 -3.20
N PHE A 176 -4.17 2.91 -3.97
CA PHE A 176 -4.52 3.36 -5.31
C PHE A 176 -5.01 4.81 -5.31
N SER A 177 -5.93 5.15 -4.41
CA SER A 177 -6.52 6.49 -4.36
C SER A 177 -5.49 7.58 -4.04
N GLU A 178 -4.51 7.26 -3.21
CA GLU A 178 -3.44 8.18 -2.83
C GLU A 178 -2.45 8.41 -3.96
N ASP A 179 -1.92 7.33 -4.54
CA ASP A 179 -0.95 7.38 -5.63
C ASP A 179 -1.59 7.98 -6.90
N PHE A 180 -2.86 7.68 -7.16
CA PHE A 180 -3.58 8.19 -8.31
C PHE A 180 -3.85 9.69 -8.20
N LYS A 181 -4.18 10.21 -7.01
CA LYS A 181 -4.28 11.67 -6.78
C LYS A 181 -2.93 12.37 -6.89
N GLU A 182 -1.84 11.69 -6.52
CA GLU A 182 -0.50 12.24 -6.60
C GLU A 182 -0.09 12.60 -8.04
N ILE A 183 -0.65 11.93 -9.05
CA ILE A 183 -0.49 12.31 -10.46
C ILE A 183 -0.76 13.81 -10.68
N ALA A 184 -1.73 14.39 -9.97
CA ALA A 184 -2.07 15.81 -10.12
C ALA A 184 -0.98 16.79 -9.64
N GLN A 185 -0.02 16.33 -8.84
CA GLN A 185 1.13 17.15 -8.44
C GLN A 185 2.17 17.29 -9.56
N TYR A 186 2.19 16.32 -10.48
CA TYR A 186 3.17 16.26 -11.57
C TYR A 186 2.57 16.70 -12.90
N ALA A 187 1.30 16.36 -13.13
CA ALA A 187 0.57 16.73 -14.33
C ALA A 187 -0.17 18.08 -14.14
N PRO A 188 -0.53 18.79 -15.23
CA PRO A 188 -1.34 20.01 -15.17
C PRO A 188 -2.80 19.70 -14.83
N ILE A 189 -3.05 19.24 -13.60
CA ILE A 189 -4.35 18.88 -13.05
C ILE A 189 -4.57 19.70 -11.77
N THR A 190 -5.72 20.35 -11.68
CA THR A 190 -6.12 21.05 -10.44
C THR A 190 -7.16 20.21 -9.71
N LEU A 191 -6.80 19.75 -8.52
CA LEU A 191 -7.73 19.11 -7.59
C LEU A 191 -8.26 20.16 -6.61
N ASN A 192 -9.56 20.12 -6.34
CA ASN A 192 -10.15 20.87 -5.24
C ASN A 192 -10.08 19.99 -3.99
N GLU A 193 -9.43 20.45 -2.93
CA GLU A 193 -9.26 19.67 -1.70
C GLU A 193 -10.59 19.42 -0.97
N ASP A 194 -11.55 20.33 -1.14
CA ASP A 194 -12.90 20.21 -0.57
C ASP A 194 -13.79 19.22 -1.32
N ASP A 195 -13.38 18.79 -2.53
CA ASP A 195 -14.15 17.81 -3.28
C ASP A 195 -14.02 16.42 -2.64
N PRO A 196 -15.09 15.60 -2.64
CA PRO A 196 -15.01 14.21 -2.20
C PRO A 196 -13.91 13.44 -2.94
N ASN A 197 -13.28 12.48 -2.25
CA ASN A 197 -12.14 11.72 -2.79
C ASN A 197 -12.43 11.13 -4.17
N GLU A 198 -13.62 10.54 -4.36
CA GLU A 198 -14.07 9.97 -5.63
C GLU A 198 -14.10 11.01 -6.76
N LYS A 199 -14.56 12.24 -6.49
CA LYS A 199 -14.60 13.32 -7.47
C LYS A 199 -13.18 13.72 -7.89
N GLN A 200 -12.24 13.78 -6.95
CA GLN A 200 -10.83 14.05 -7.25
C GLN A 200 -10.22 12.96 -8.14
N LEU A 201 -10.47 11.68 -7.85
CA LEU A 201 -10.03 10.56 -8.69
C LEU A 201 -10.62 10.64 -10.11
N MET A 202 -11.89 11.01 -10.23
CA MET A 202 -12.54 11.20 -11.53
C MET A 202 -11.93 12.35 -12.34
N VAL A 203 -11.46 13.42 -11.68
CA VAL A 203 -10.73 14.50 -12.36
C VAL A 203 -9.42 13.99 -12.96
N VAL A 204 -8.65 13.20 -12.21
CA VAL A 204 -7.39 12.60 -12.72
C VAL A 204 -7.67 11.65 -13.89
N LYS A 205 -8.67 10.76 -13.74
CA LYS A 205 -9.09 9.85 -14.81
C LYS A 205 -9.46 10.61 -16.10
N ARG A 206 -10.30 11.64 -15.98
CA ARG A 206 -10.73 12.46 -17.13
C ARG A 206 -9.56 13.17 -17.80
N TRP A 207 -8.56 13.59 -17.02
CA TRP A 207 -7.34 14.15 -17.58
C TRP A 207 -6.57 13.10 -18.39
N LEU A 208 -6.35 11.90 -17.85
CA LEU A 208 -5.67 10.79 -18.55
C LEU A 208 -6.43 10.32 -19.82
N GLU A 209 -7.74 10.49 -19.87
CA GLU A 209 -8.57 10.19 -21.05
C GLU A 209 -8.68 11.36 -22.03
N GLY A 210 -8.28 12.57 -21.61
CA GLY A 210 -8.48 13.80 -22.35
C GLY A 210 -7.48 13.98 -23.50
N PRO A 211 -7.82 14.76 -24.54
CA PRO A 211 -6.97 14.93 -25.73
C PRO A 211 -5.62 15.62 -25.44
N ASN A 212 -5.48 16.26 -24.28
CA ASN A 212 -4.30 17.04 -23.89
C ASN A 212 -3.26 16.24 -23.08
N CYS A 213 -3.53 14.97 -22.73
CA CYS A 213 -2.62 14.17 -21.90
C CYS A 213 -1.44 13.55 -22.67
N GLY A 214 -1.55 13.42 -23.99
CA GLY A 214 -0.54 12.81 -24.84
C GLY A 214 -0.37 11.30 -24.59
N ASN A 215 0.77 10.75 -24.99
CA ASN A 215 1.07 9.33 -24.82
C ASN A 215 1.75 9.08 -23.47
N TRP A 216 0.98 8.88 -22.40
CA TRP A 216 1.50 8.56 -21.07
C TRP A 216 1.71 7.04 -20.86
N LEU A 217 2.47 6.66 -19.83
CA LEU A 217 2.57 5.29 -19.30
C LEU A 217 2.03 5.26 -17.88
N LEU A 218 1.07 4.40 -17.57
CA LEU A 218 0.56 4.17 -16.21
C LEU A 218 0.90 2.74 -15.80
N ILE A 219 1.75 2.59 -14.78
CA ILE A 219 2.00 1.32 -14.12
C ILE A 219 0.98 1.14 -13.00
N VAL A 220 0.20 0.07 -13.05
CA VAL A 220 -0.66 -0.38 -11.94
C VAL A 220 -0.02 -1.63 -11.34
N ASP A 221 0.73 -1.45 -10.26
CA ASP A 221 1.52 -2.53 -9.64
C ASP A 221 0.69 -3.30 -8.60
N ASN A 222 0.86 -4.62 -8.53
CA ASN A 222 0.23 -5.49 -7.54
C ASN A 222 -1.32 -5.57 -7.62
N ALA A 223 -1.87 -5.53 -8.84
CA ALA A 223 -3.31 -5.63 -9.11
C ALA A 223 -3.83 -7.07 -8.98
N ASP A 224 -3.78 -7.62 -7.76
CA ASP A 224 -4.10 -9.03 -7.50
C ASP A 224 -5.54 -9.25 -7.02
N ASN A 225 -6.17 -8.24 -6.42
CA ASN A 225 -7.51 -8.38 -5.84
C ASN A 225 -8.59 -8.43 -6.92
N GLU A 226 -9.12 -9.61 -7.20
CA GLU A 226 -10.14 -9.82 -8.22
C GLU A 226 -11.42 -8.98 -8.03
N THR A 227 -11.80 -8.63 -6.79
CA THR A 227 -13.01 -7.82 -6.54
C THR A 227 -12.82 -6.37 -6.93
N ASP A 228 -11.61 -5.83 -6.75
CA ASP A 228 -11.31 -4.42 -7.00
C ASP A 228 -11.24 -4.10 -8.50
N PHE A 229 -11.06 -5.16 -9.31
CA PHE A 229 -10.98 -5.13 -10.77
C PHE A 229 -12.02 -6.05 -11.44
N ALA A 230 -13.16 -6.32 -10.79
CA ALA A 230 -14.17 -7.23 -11.34
C ALA A 230 -14.82 -6.68 -12.61
N ASP A 231 -15.15 -5.38 -12.60
CA ASP A 231 -15.78 -4.63 -13.69
C ASP A 231 -15.53 -3.11 -13.54
N ASN A 232 -16.06 -2.31 -14.47
CA ASN A 232 -15.90 -0.86 -14.47
C ASN A 232 -16.69 -0.12 -13.36
N SER A 233 -17.43 -0.85 -12.51
CA SER A 233 -18.08 -0.30 -11.30
C SER A 233 -17.32 -0.63 -10.01
N SER A 234 -16.32 -1.51 -10.11
CA SER A 234 -15.48 -1.93 -8.98
C SER A 234 -14.68 -0.77 -8.41
N VAL A 235 -14.23 -0.91 -7.15
CA VAL A 235 -13.64 0.19 -6.37
C VAL A 235 -12.38 0.79 -7.00
N ILE A 236 -11.56 0.01 -7.70
CA ILE A 236 -10.38 0.54 -8.41
C ILE A 236 -10.65 0.69 -9.91
N ALA A 237 -11.16 -0.36 -10.57
CA ALA A 237 -11.28 -0.37 -12.03
C ALA A 237 -12.12 0.78 -12.59
N ARG A 238 -13.11 1.30 -11.85
CA ARG A 238 -13.90 2.48 -12.27
C ARG A 238 -13.07 3.74 -12.53
N PHE A 239 -11.91 3.86 -11.88
CA PHE A 239 -11.03 5.02 -11.97
C PHE A 239 -9.92 4.87 -13.02
N LEU A 240 -9.73 3.67 -13.57
CA LEU A 240 -8.73 3.43 -14.60
C LEU A 240 -9.15 4.08 -15.92
N PRO A 241 -8.23 4.71 -16.67
CA PRO A 241 -8.55 5.46 -17.90
C PRO A 241 -8.93 4.53 -19.07
N HIS A 242 -10.13 4.70 -19.63
CA HIS A 242 -10.65 3.99 -20.80
C HIS A 242 -10.55 4.89 -22.04
N GLY A 243 -9.35 4.96 -22.63
CA GLY A 243 -9.13 5.69 -23.86
C GLY A 243 -8.10 5.00 -24.76
N PRO A 244 -8.08 5.30 -26.07
CA PRO A 244 -7.07 4.78 -26.99
C PRO A 244 -5.70 5.42 -26.77
N GLN A 245 -5.62 6.51 -25.99
CA GLN A 245 -4.38 7.21 -25.68
C GLN A 245 -3.74 6.66 -24.40
N GLY A 246 -2.41 6.68 -24.39
CA GLY A 246 -1.61 6.17 -23.28
C GLY A 246 -1.42 4.66 -23.29
N MET A 247 -0.53 4.19 -22.44
CA MET A 247 -0.19 2.79 -22.22
C MET A 247 -0.37 2.46 -20.75
N MET A 248 -1.14 1.43 -20.45
CA MET A 248 -1.23 0.86 -19.12
C MET A 248 -0.44 -0.43 -19.04
N VAL A 249 0.47 -0.55 -18.06
CA VAL A 249 1.12 -1.82 -17.73
C VAL A 249 0.68 -2.22 -16.33
N VAL A 250 0.04 -3.37 -16.24
CA VAL A 250 -0.48 -3.92 -14.99
C VAL A 250 0.42 -5.07 -14.55
N THR A 251 0.86 -5.10 -13.29
CA THR A 251 1.48 -6.30 -12.73
C THR A 251 0.43 -7.05 -11.91
N THR A 252 0.28 -8.35 -12.17
CA THR A 252 -0.73 -9.17 -11.48
C THR A 252 -0.36 -10.64 -11.46
N ARG A 253 -0.85 -11.37 -10.45
CA ARG A 253 -0.88 -12.84 -10.37
C ARG A 253 -2.18 -13.40 -10.95
N SER A 254 -3.24 -12.59 -11.06
CA SER A 254 -4.55 -13.04 -11.51
C SER A 254 -4.74 -12.88 -13.01
N ARG A 255 -4.87 -14.02 -13.71
CA ARG A 255 -5.31 -14.04 -15.11
C ARG A 255 -6.69 -13.39 -15.27
N LYS A 256 -7.57 -13.52 -14.28
CA LYS A 256 -8.90 -12.92 -14.35
C LYS A 256 -8.83 -11.40 -14.34
N VAL A 257 -7.98 -10.80 -13.50
CA VAL A 257 -7.76 -9.35 -13.51
C VAL A 257 -7.24 -8.89 -14.87
N ALA A 258 -6.21 -9.55 -15.42
CA ALA A 258 -5.68 -9.23 -16.75
C ALA A 258 -6.76 -9.27 -17.84
N ASN A 259 -7.59 -10.32 -17.85
CA ASN A 259 -8.67 -10.49 -18.82
C ASN A 259 -9.76 -9.42 -18.66
N ARG A 260 -10.20 -9.14 -17.41
CA ARG A 260 -11.24 -8.14 -17.11
C ARG A 260 -10.82 -6.72 -17.48
N LEU A 261 -9.54 -6.41 -17.33
CA LEU A 261 -8.96 -5.12 -17.75
C LEU A 261 -8.68 -5.04 -19.27
N GLY A 262 -8.94 -6.11 -20.02
CA GLY A 262 -8.69 -6.17 -21.46
C GLY A 262 -7.20 -6.07 -21.81
N CYS A 263 -6.33 -6.56 -20.93
CA CYS A 263 -4.88 -6.49 -21.13
C CYS A 263 -4.39 -7.62 -22.04
N GLU A 264 -3.41 -7.29 -22.91
CA GLU A 264 -2.57 -8.31 -23.53
C GLU A 264 -1.63 -8.90 -22.48
N ALA A 265 -1.72 -10.20 -22.25
CA ALA A 265 -1.03 -10.85 -21.14
C ALA A 265 0.37 -11.34 -21.54
N VAL A 266 1.40 -10.66 -21.04
CA VAL A 266 2.80 -11.10 -21.12
C VAL A 266 3.10 -11.99 -19.91
N ARG A 267 3.22 -13.30 -20.16
CA ARG A 267 3.62 -14.26 -19.12
C ARG A 267 5.07 -14.01 -18.69
N VAL A 268 5.27 -13.77 -17.40
CA VAL A 268 6.57 -13.70 -16.74
C VAL A 268 6.82 -15.02 -16.04
N ASN A 269 7.71 -15.82 -16.64
CA ASN A 269 8.09 -17.13 -16.11
C ASN A 269 9.26 -17.00 -15.12
N LYS A 270 9.68 -18.13 -14.54
CA LYS A 270 10.91 -18.29 -13.77
C LYS A 270 12.14 -17.86 -14.61
N MET A 271 13.27 -17.58 -13.98
CA MET A 271 14.50 -17.28 -14.73
C MET A 271 15.00 -18.54 -15.43
N THR A 272 15.71 -18.35 -16.54
CA THR A 272 16.56 -19.44 -17.04
C THR A 272 17.70 -19.71 -16.06
N VAL A 273 18.32 -20.88 -16.12
CA VAL A 273 19.45 -21.22 -15.24
C VAL A 273 20.59 -20.20 -15.40
N ASP A 274 20.89 -19.78 -16.62
CA ASP A 274 21.94 -18.77 -16.89
C ASP A 274 21.60 -17.39 -16.31
N GLU A 275 20.35 -16.96 -16.46
CA GLU A 275 19.85 -15.72 -15.84
C GLU A 275 19.91 -15.81 -14.32
N ALA A 276 19.52 -16.94 -13.74
CA ALA A 276 19.51 -17.20 -12.31
C ALA A 276 20.92 -17.24 -11.72
N LYS A 277 21.87 -17.92 -12.38
CA LYS A 277 23.29 -17.95 -12.01
C LYS A 277 23.90 -16.56 -12.09
N SER A 278 23.62 -15.81 -13.16
CA SER A 278 24.07 -14.43 -13.31
C SER A 278 23.51 -13.52 -12.22
N LEU A 279 22.24 -13.70 -11.84
CA LEU A 279 21.62 -12.96 -10.74
C LEU A 279 22.30 -13.31 -9.41
N PHE A 280 22.50 -14.59 -9.13
CA PHE A 280 23.15 -15.03 -7.90
C PHE A 280 24.55 -14.43 -7.76
N LEU A 281 25.39 -14.57 -8.78
CA LEU A 281 26.76 -14.05 -8.80
C LEU A 281 26.84 -12.53 -8.67
N ARG A 282 25.79 -11.81 -9.06
CA ARG A 282 25.73 -10.35 -8.93
C ARG A 282 25.39 -9.89 -7.52
N HIS A 283 24.72 -10.74 -6.73
CA HIS A 283 24.25 -10.41 -5.38
C HIS A 283 25.00 -11.20 -4.29
N CYS A 284 25.93 -12.07 -4.67
CA CYS A 284 26.78 -12.83 -3.76
C CYS A 284 28.20 -12.26 -3.80
N ASP A 285 28.65 -11.63 -2.72
CA ASP A 285 30.00 -11.05 -2.64
C ASP A 285 31.08 -12.07 -2.24
N VAL A 286 30.73 -13.36 -2.18
CA VAL A 286 31.69 -14.43 -1.85
C VAL A 286 32.66 -14.60 -3.04
N PRO A 287 33.97 -14.36 -2.84
CA PRO A 287 34.95 -14.36 -3.94
C PRO A 287 35.13 -15.78 -4.50
N ASN A 288 35.06 -15.88 -5.83
CA ASN A 288 35.26 -17.11 -6.63
C ASN A 288 34.49 -18.32 -6.09
N ILE A 289 33.31 -18.57 -6.66
CA ILE A 289 32.75 -19.91 -6.71
C ILE A 289 33.78 -20.76 -7.46
N GLU A 290 34.61 -21.49 -6.71
CA GLU A 290 35.55 -22.46 -7.28
C GLU A 290 34.75 -23.50 -8.08
N GLU A 291 35.41 -24.24 -8.99
CA GLU A 291 34.72 -25.27 -9.79
C GLU A 291 33.95 -26.26 -8.88
N GLU A 292 34.48 -26.49 -7.68
CA GLU A 292 33.93 -27.33 -6.62
C GLU A 292 32.59 -26.81 -6.04
N GLU A 293 32.31 -25.51 -6.11
CA GLU A 293 31.07 -24.90 -5.61
C GLU A 293 29.98 -24.78 -6.70
N GLU A 294 30.33 -25.00 -7.97
CA GLU A 294 29.40 -24.82 -9.10
C GLU A 294 28.23 -25.81 -9.05
N ASP A 295 28.50 -27.08 -8.77
CA ASP A 295 27.46 -28.11 -8.66
C ASP A 295 26.48 -27.80 -7.52
N ALA A 296 26.99 -27.37 -6.36
CA ALA A 296 26.17 -26.98 -5.22
C ALA A 296 25.32 -25.74 -5.53
N LEU A 297 25.89 -24.76 -6.25
CA LEU A 297 25.14 -23.59 -6.72
C LEU A 297 24.01 -23.99 -7.66
N LEU A 298 24.27 -24.84 -8.66
CA LEU A 298 23.25 -25.28 -9.60
C LEU A 298 22.10 -26.01 -8.88
N GLU A 299 22.43 -26.83 -7.89
CA GLU A 299 21.41 -27.49 -7.07
C GLU A 299 20.61 -26.50 -6.20
N ILE A 300 21.25 -25.46 -5.65
CA ILE A 300 20.53 -24.36 -4.97
C ILE A 300 19.58 -23.70 -5.96
N LEU A 301 20.03 -23.32 -7.16
CA LEU A 301 19.18 -22.63 -8.14
C LEU A 301 17.98 -23.50 -8.57
N GLU A 302 18.16 -24.82 -8.66
CA GLU A 302 17.08 -25.78 -8.90
C GLU A 302 16.09 -25.85 -7.73
N LEU A 303 16.58 -25.95 -6.49
CA LEU A 303 15.75 -25.94 -5.28
C LEU A 303 14.93 -24.65 -5.15
N LEU A 304 15.52 -23.52 -5.52
CA LEU A 304 14.89 -22.20 -5.57
C LEU A 304 14.05 -21.98 -6.82
N ASP A 305 13.98 -22.99 -7.70
CA ASP A 305 13.12 -23.01 -8.87
C ASP A 305 13.37 -21.81 -9.80
N CYS A 306 14.62 -21.33 -9.78
CA CYS A 306 15.10 -20.14 -10.48
C CYS A 306 14.21 -18.89 -10.24
N ILE A 307 13.66 -18.74 -9.04
CA ILE A 307 12.83 -17.59 -8.66
C ILE A 307 13.71 -16.45 -8.11
N PRO A 308 13.75 -15.27 -8.77
CA PRO A 308 14.65 -14.17 -8.43
C PRO A 308 14.65 -13.80 -6.95
N LEU A 309 13.47 -13.73 -6.33
CA LEU A 309 13.36 -13.36 -4.92
C LEU A 309 14.07 -14.35 -3.99
N GLY A 310 13.92 -15.66 -4.24
CA GLY A 310 14.60 -16.69 -3.46
C GLY A 310 16.11 -16.66 -3.68
N ILE A 311 16.54 -16.47 -4.93
CA ILE A 311 17.95 -16.39 -5.31
C ILE A 311 18.65 -15.23 -4.59
N VAL A 312 18.06 -14.03 -4.63
CA VAL A 312 18.61 -12.86 -3.93
C VAL A 312 18.62 -13.08 -2.42
N GLY A 313 17.57 -13.70 -1.86
CA GLY A 313 17.54 -14.04 -0.43
C GLY A 313 18.65 -15.02 -0.01
N ALA A 314 18.93 -16.04 -0.82
CA ALA A 314 20.01 -16.99 -0.57
C ALA A 314 21.40 -16.35 -0.73
N ALA A 315 21.60 -15.57 -1.81
CA ALA A 315 22.85 -14.84 -2.05
C ALA A 315 23.15 -13.83 -0.92
N ALA A 316 22.13 -13.10 -0.47
CA ALA A 316 22.25 -12.17 0.65
C ALA A 316 22.57 -12.90 1.96
N TYR A 317 21.92 -14.04 2.23
CA TYR A 317 22.27 -14.87 3.39
C TYR A 317 23.74 -15.27 3.36
N MET A 318 24.18 -15.90 2.27
CA MET A 318 25.53 -16.42 2.11
C MET A 318 26.58 -15.32 2.21
N THR A 319 26.31 -14.14 1.64
CA THR A 319 27.17 -12.96 1.76
C THR A 319 27.30 -12.50 3.21
N GLN A 320 26.18 -12.37 3.92
CA GLN A 320 26.18 -11.86 5.30
C GLN A 320 26.72 -12.85 6.32
N THR A 321 26.72 -14.15 6.01
CA THR A 321 27.23 -15.20 6.90
C THR A 321 28.54 -15.82 6.43
N GLU A 322 29.12 -15.31 5.35
CA GLU A 322 30.34 -15.84 4.70
C GLU A 322 30.24 -17.36 4.47
N THR A 323 29.06 -17.84 4.06
CA THR A 323 28.74 -19.27 3.92
C THR A 323 28.92 -19.73 2.48
N LEU A 324 29.59 -20.86 2.29
CA LEU A 324 29.82 -21.46 0.96
C LEU A 324 28.55 -22.14 0.42
N ALA A 325 28.47 -22.39 -0.88
CA ALA A 325 27.27 -22.92 -1.52
C ALA A 325 26.95 -24.33 -1.01
N HIS A 326 27.95 -25.21 -0.89
CA HIS A 326 27.73 -26.55 -0.35
C HIS A 326 27.24 -26.54 1.11
N GLU A 327 27.72 -25.60 1.94
CA GLU A 327 27.30 -25.44 3.33
C GLU A 327 25.84 -24.95 3.41
N TYR A 328 25.49 -23.94 2.60
CA TYR A 328 24.13 -23.44 2.51
C TYR A 328 23.15 -24.53 2.07
N LEU A 329 23.54 -25.29 1.05
CA LEU A 329 22.78 -26.43 0.53
C LEU A 329 22.54 -27.49 1.61
N ALA A 330 23.55 -27.80 2.43
CA ALA A 330 23.42 -28.71 3.56
C ALA A 330 22.44 -28.17 4.63
N ILE A 331 22.52 -26.87 4.96
CA ILE A 331 21.58 -26.22 5.88
C ILE A 331 20.15 -26.28 5.35
N PHE A 332 19.97 -26.04 4.04
CA PHE A 332 18.67 -26.06 3.39
C PHE A 332 18.04 -27.46 3.43
N LYS A 333 18.78 -28.49 2.98
CA LYS A 333 18.31 -29.89 2.94
C LYS A 333 18.00 -30.45 4.33
N ASN A 334 18.84 -30.18 5.33
CA ASN A 334 18.66 -30.72 6.68
C ASN A 334 17.41 -30.20 7.39
N ARG A 335 16.87 -29.06 6.97
CA ARG A 335 15.77 -28.37 7.68
C ARG A 335 14.48 -28.30 6.87
N ASP A 336 14.45 -28.91 5.69
CA ASP A 336 13.35 -28.81 4.72
C ASP A 336 12.08 -29.57 5.17
N GLN A 337 12.22 -30.77 5.75
CA GLN A 337 11.08 -31.61 6.13
C GLN A 337 10.20 -30.99 7.23
N SER A 338 10.81 -30.46 8.29
CA SER A 338 10.06 -29.83 9.40
C SER A 338 9.41 -28.51 9.00
N ARG A 339 10.04 -27.74 8.08
CA ARG A 339 9.54 -26.44 7.63
C ARG A 339 8.39 -26.55 6.63
N ARG A 340 8.44 -27.51 5.70
CA ARG A 340 7.32 -27.82 4.80
C ARG A 340 6.04 -28.14 5.57
N HIS A 341 6.15 -28.83 6.71
CA HIS A 341 4.99 -29.09 7.55
C HIS A 341 4.35 -27.80 8.11
N LEU A 342 5.16 -26.85 8.60
CA LEU A 342 4.68 -25.55 9.10
C LEU A 342 4.00 -24.73 7.98
N LEU A 343 4.60 -24.71 6.79
CA LEU A 343 4.06 -24.01 5.63
C LEU A 343 2.72 -24.60 5.17
N SER A 344 2.60 -25.93 5.20
CA SER A 344 1.37 -26.64 4.83
C SER A 344 0.17 -26.35 5.76
N GLN A 345 0.44 -25.97 7.01
CA GLN A 345 -0.59 -25.60 7.99
C GLN A 345 -0.99 -24.12 7.91
N GLY A 346 -0.06 -23.23 7.52
CA GLY A 346 -0.30 -21.77 7.46
C GLY A 346 -0.89 -21.26 6.14
N LEU A 347 -0.71 -21.98 5.03
CA LEU A 347 -1.19 -21.58 3.70
C LEU A 347 -2.63 -22.07 3.45
N ASN A 348 -3.62 -21.20 3.68
CA ASN A 348 -5.03 -21.46 3.32
C ASN A 348 -5.26 -21.50 1.79
N ASP A 349 -6.38 -22.16 1.42
CA ASP A 349 -6.86 -22.66 0.12
C ASP A 349 -6.75 -21.78 -1.16
N SER A 350 -6.32 -20.53 -1.08
CA SER A 350 -6.33 -19.57 -2.20
C SER A 350 -5.19 -19.71 -3.21
N HIS A 351 -4.22 -20.61 -2.98
CA HIS A 351 -2.98 -20.72 -3.79
C HIS A 351 -2.73 -22.11 -4.38
N LYS A 352 -3.78 -22.92 -4.61
CA LYS A 352 -3.68 -24.34 -5.02
C LYS A 352 -2.84 -24.60 -6.28
N GLY A 353 -2.74 -23.64 -7.22
CA GLY A 353 -1.97 -23.81 -8.46
C GLY A 353 -0.45 -23.62 -8.35
N TYR A 354 0.05 -23.04 -7.26
CA TYR A 354 1.46 -22.63 -7.09
C TYR A 354 2.03 -23.02 -5.73
N LYS A 355 1.45 -24.04 -5.08
CA LYS A 355 1.73 -24.38 -3.69
C LYS A 355 3.19 -24.81 -3.47
N GLN A 356 3.73 -25.67 -4.34
CA GLN A 356 5.11 -26.17 -4.20
C GLN A 356 6.16 -25.07 -4.43
N ASP A 357 6.01 -24.29 -5.51
CA ASP A 357 6.91 -23.17 -5.83
C ASP A 357 6.89 -22.12 -4.70
N LEU A 358 5.72 -21.87 -4.12
CA LEU A 358 5.58 -20.98 -2.97
C LEU A 358 6.30 -21.55 -1.74
N GLU A 359 6.09 -22.82 -1.39
CA GLU A 359 6.74 -23.46 -0.24
C GLU A 359 8.27 -23.38 -0.30
N ASN A 360 8.87 -23.61 -1.48
CA ASN A 360 10.31 -23.53 -1.67
C ASN A 360 10.84 -22.08 -1.50
N ILE A 361 10.11 -21.06 -1.97
CA ILE A 361 10.51 -19.66 -1.74
C ILE A 361 10.43 -19.31 -0.25
N LEU A 362 9.37 -19.74 0.42
CA LEU A 362 9.16 -19.40 1.85
C LEU A 362 10.23 -20.07 2.73
N SER A 363 10.69 -21.29 2.40
CA SER A 363 11.69 -22.01 3.19
C SER A 363 13.09 -21.37 3.16
N VAL A 364 13.44 -20.64 2.10
CA VAL A 364 14.66 -19.80 2.03
C VAL A 364 14.72 -18.85 3.21
N PHE A 365 13.63 -18.13 3.43
CA PHE A 365 13.56 -17.09 4.43
C PHE A 365 13.58 -17.64 5.85
N PHE A 366 13.13 -18.88 6.07
CA PHE A 366 13.15 -19.50 7.39
C PHE A 366 14.59 -19.71 7.90
N ILE A 367 15.54 -20.03 7.01
CA ILE A 367 16.97 -20.12 7.37
C ILE A 367 17.46 -18.77 7.89
N THR A 368 17.12 -17.69 7.19
CA THR A 368 17.47 -16.32 7.58
C THR A 368 16.79 -15.93 8.89
N PHE A 369 15.51 -16.26 9.09
CA PHE A 369 14.78 -15.90 10.31
C PHE A 369 15.34 -16.61 11.55
N GLU A 370 15.68 -17.89 11.44
CA GLU A 370 16.32 -18.64 12.54
C GLU A 370 17.66 -18.00 12.92
N ARG A 371 18.45 -17.57 11.93
CA ARG A 371 19.72 -16.85 12.15
C ARG A 371 19.49 -15.51 12.85
N LEU A 372 18.50 -14.73 12.40
CA LEU A 372 18.14 -13.45 13.03
C LEU A 372 17.72 -13.65 14.48
N VAL A 373 16.84 -14.62 14.76
CA VAL A 373 16.39 -14.92 16.13
C VAL A 373 17.57 -15.31 17.04
N GLN A 374 18.54 -16.06 16.52
CA GLN A 374 19.68 -16.53 17.31
C GLN A 374 20.76 -15.47 17.55
N GLN A 375 21.00 -14.58 16.58
CA GLN A 375 22.19 -13.71 16.59
C GLN A 375 21.89 -12.21 16.55
N MET A 376 20.68 -11.83 16.12
CA MET A 376 20.27 -10.44 15.93
C MET A 376 18.83 -10.26 16.43
N PRO A 377 18.59 -10.42 17.74
CA PRO A 377 17.24 -10.47 18.31
C PRO A 377 16.44 -9.20 18.01
N VAL A 378 17.04 -8.01 18.09
CA VAL A 378 16.36 -6.74 17.75
C VAL A 378 15.90 -6.72 16.29
N ALA A 379 16.71 -7.19 15.35
CA ALA A 379 16.33 -7.31 13.93
C ALA A 379 15.18 -8.29 13.73
N ALA A 380 15.19 -9.43 14.43
CA ALA A 380 14.07 -10.38 14.41
C ALA A 380 12.78 -9.74 14.94
N GLN A 381 12.86 -9.01 16.06
CA GLN A 381 11.72 -8.33 16.67
C GLN A 381 11.12 -7.26 15.73
N VAL A 382 11.98 -6.40 15.14
CA VAL A 382 11.55 -5.41 14.13
C VAL A 382 10.86 -6.10 12.97
N LEU A 383 11.44 -7.18 12.44
CA LEU A 383 10.88 -7.93 11.33
C LEU A 383 9.50 -8.55 11.67
N PHE A 384 9.34 -9.10 12.87
CA PHE A 384 8.08 -9.66 13.33
C PHE A 384 7.00 -8.60 13.55
N LEU A 385 7.37 -7.42 14.06
CA LEU A 385 6.47 -6.28 14.20
C LEU A 385 5.93 -5.82 12.84
N ILE A 386 6.82 -5.50 11.90
CA ILE A 386 6.43 -4.97 10.59
C ILE A 386 5.67 -5.98 9.72
N ALA A 387 5.76 -7.28 10.05
CA ALA A 387 5.00 -8.32 9.36
C ALA A 387 3.47 -8.19 9.55
N PHE A 388 3.00 -7.41 10.52
CA PHE A 388 1.56 -7.15 10.76
C PHE A 388 1.09 -5.77 10.28
N LEU A 389 2.00 -4.95 9.76
CA LEU A 389 1.69 -3.68 9.13
C LEU A 389 1.39 -3.88 7.64
N ASP A 390 0.92 -2.84 6.96
CA ASP A 390 0.94 -2.84 5.50
C ASP A 390 2.41 -2.95 5.01
N HIS A 391 2.63 -3.77 4.00
CA HIS A 391 3.96 -4.19 3.54
C HIS A 391 4.69 -3.14 2.68
N GLN A 392 4.08 -1.98 2.40
CA GLN A 392 4.69 -0.87 1.65
C GLN A 392 4.72 0.43 2.48
N ASN A 393 5.62 1.35 2.16
CA ASN A 393 5.68 2.69 2.78
C ASN A 393 5.62 2.74 4.32
N ILE A 394 6.17 1.74 5.02
CA ILE A 394 6.18 1.67 6.49
C ILE A 394 6.99 2.85 7.03
N PRO A 395 6.37 3.79 7.77
CA PRO A 395 7.07 4.93 8.34
C PRO A 395 8.12 4.47 9.34
N GLU A 396 9.26 5.15 9.34
CA GLU A 396 10.35 4.86 10.28
C GLU A 396 9.90 5.01 11.73
N GLU A 397 8.98 5.95 12.01
CA GLU A 397 8.40 6.18 13.33
C GLU A 397 7.66 4.95 13.88
N LEU A 398 6.94 4.17 13.04
CA LEU A 398 6.29 2.93 13.48
C LEU A 398 7.29 1.87 13.94
N VAL A 399 8.56 1.98 13.51
CA VAL A 399 9.62 1.06 13.92
C VAL A 399 10.40 1.62 15.10
N LEU A 400 10.80 2.89 15.06
CA LEU A 400 11.61 3.51 16.12
C LEU A 400 10.83 3.72 17.42
N GLU A 401 9.55 4.08 17.33
CA GLU A 401 8.69 4.30 18.48
C GLU A 401 7.91 3.04 18.85
N SER A 402 8.43 1.86 18.53
CA SER A 402 7.78 0.58 18.85
C SER A 402 8.05 0.07 20.26
N GLU A 403 9.00 0.71 20.98
CA GLU A 403 9.41 0.38 22.35
C GLU A 403 9.72 -1.12 22.55
N LEU A 404 10.32 -1.76 21.54
CA LEU A 404 10.80 -3.14 21.65
C LEU A 404 11.84 -3.26 22.77
N GLU A 405 11.76 -4.37 23.51
CA GLU A 405 12.65 -4.63 24.63
C GLU A 405 14.11 -4.73 24.17
N GLY A 406 14.98 -3.97 24.85
CA GLY A 406 16.42 -3.99 24.60
C GLY A 406 16.81 -3.43 23.23
N ALA A 407 16.07 -2.43 22.74
CA ALA A 407 16.40 -1.72 21.52
C ALA A 407 16.53 -0.22 21.79
N ASP A 408 17.76 0.28 21.81
CA ASP A 408 18.06 1.71 21.76
C ASP A 408 18.05 2.24 20.30
N PRO A 409 18.08 3.57 20.08
CA PRO A 409 18.04 4.13 18.72
C PRO A 409 19.17 3.65 17.79
N VAL A 410 20.33 3.30 18.32
CA VAL A 410 21.47 2.79 17.54
C VAL A 410 21.21 1.33 17.15
N GLU A 411 20.74 0.52 18.10
CA GLU A 411 20.38 -0.88 17.86
C GLU A 411 19.26 -1.01 16.83
N TYR A 412 18.27 -0.10 16.80
CA TYR A 412 17.26 -0.07 15.74
C TYR A 412 17.86 0.21 14.36
N GLN A 413 18.76 1.19 14.26
CA GLN A 413 19.38 1.53 12.98
C GLN A 413 20.23 0.37 12.46
N ASP A 414 20.96 -0.29 13.35
CA ASP A 414 21.76 -1.47 13.02
C ASP A 414 20.86 -2.66 12.65
N ALA A 415 19.76 -2.87 13.38
CA ALA A 415 18.77 -3.90 13.07
C ALA A 415 18.16 -3.71 11.68
N ILE A 416 17.68 -2.50 11.36
CA ILE A 416 17.11 -2.18 10.04
C ILE A 416 18.18 -2.33 8.94
N ARG A 417 19.41 -1.88 9.19
CA ARG A 417 20.52 -2.05 8.24
C ARG A 417 20.74 -3.53 7.96
N LYS A 418 20.79 -4.38 8.99
CA LYS A 418 20.90 -5.84 8.83
C LYS A 418 19.74 -6.43 8.05
N LEU A 419 18.50 -6.01 8.31
CA LEU A 419 17.34 -6.47 7.52
C LEU A 419 17.44 -6.06 6.04
N CYS A 420 18.04 -4.89 5.74
CA CYS A 420 18.33 -4.48 4.37
C CYS A 420 19.47 -5.32 3.75
N ASP A 421 20.54 -5.58 4.51
CA ASP A 421 21.68 -6.38 4.07
C ASP A 421 21.26 -7.82 3.71
N PHE A 422 20.31 -8.39 4.47
CA PHE A 422 19.69 -9.70 4.15
C PHE A 422 18.62 -9.64 3.04
N SER A 423 18.41 -8.48 2.40
CA SER A 423 17.39 -8.26 1.37
C SER A 423 15.95 -8.60 1.81
N LEU A 424 15.66 -8.51 3.11
CA LEU A 424 14.33 -8.76 3.67
C LEU A 424 13.47 -7.49 3.64
N VAL A 425 14.10 -6.34 3.86
CA VAL A 425 13.48 -5.02 3.92
C VAL A 425 14.17 -4.10 2.91
N SER A 426 13.41 -3.27 2.21
CA SER A 426 13.95 -2.20 1.37
C SER A 426 13.75 -0.85 2.03
N LYS A 427 14.79 0.00 2.03
CA LYS A 427 14.72 1.39 2.51
C LYS A 427 14.54 2.32 1.32
N ILE A 428 13.44 3.08 1.32
CA ILE A 428 13.11 4.06 0.29
C ILE A 428 13.11 5.45 0.92
N THR A 429 13.81 6.40 0.33
CA THR A 429 13.69 7.81 0.75
C THR A 429 12.61 8.49 -0.07
N THR A 430 11.54 8.93 0.60
CA THR A 430 10.48 9.64 -0.11
C THR A 430 10.94 11.04 -0.53
N LEU A 431 10.60 11.45 -1.75
CA LEU A 431 10.95 12.78 -2.24
C LEU A 431 10.23 13.90 -1.47
N ARG A 432 9.06 13.60 -0.90
CA ARG A 432 8.17 14.56 -0.24
C ARG A 432 8.60 14.90 1.17
N THR A 433 8.85 13.91 2.01
CA THR A 433 9.17 14.15 3.44
C THR A 433 10.67 14.12 3.70
N LYS A 434 11.47 13.60 2.75
CA LYS A 434 12.89 13.23 2.94
C LYS A 434 13.10 12.28 4.11
N LYS A 435 12.03 11.68 4.64
CA LYS A 435 12.09 10.64 5.65
C LYS A 435 12.17 9.28 4.95
N PRO A 436 12.93 8.34 5.52
CA PRO A 436 12.92 6.98 5.02
C PRO A 436 11.58 6.32 5.34
N VAL A 437 11.13 5.51 4.40
CA VAL A 437 10.06 4.53 4.58
C VAL A 437 10.62 3.16 4.23
N TYR A 438 10.04 2.13 4.81
CA TYR A 438 10.45 0.75 4.65
C TYR A 438 9.43 -0.04 3.85
N GLU A 439 9.89 -0.96 3.03
CA GLU A 439 9.03 -1.92 2.33
C GLU A 439 9.43 -3.33 2.71
N LEU A 440 8.43 -4.16 2.98
CA LEU A 440 8.55 -5.59 3.20
C LEU A 440 7.99 -6.30 1.97
N HIS A 441 8.76 -7.18 1.34
CA HIS A 441 8.22 -7.92 0.19
C HIS A 441 7.07 -8.83 0.66
N TYR A 442 5.95 -8.86 -0.07
CA TYR A 442 4.75 -9.62 0.32
C TYR A 442 5.01 -11.10 0.66
N LEU A 443 5.85 -11.78 -0.12
CA LEU A 443 6.24 -13.17 0.19
C LEU A 443 7.10 -13.30 1.45
N VAL A 444 7.92 -12.31 1.80
CA VAL A 444 8.67 -12.29 3.06
C VAL A 444 7.70 -12.12 4.22
N GLN A 445 6.72 -11.19 4.10
CA GLN A 445 5.65 -11.02 5.08
C GLN A 445 4.85 -12.32 5.31
N LEU A 446 4.46 -13.01 4.22
CA LEU A 446 3.79 -14.30 4.32
C LEU A 446 4.69 -15.35 4.98
N SER A 447 5.99 -15.38 4.65
CA SER A 447 6.96 -16.31 5.25
C SER A 447 7.01 -16.12 6.76
N ILE A 448 7.07 -14.87 7.25
CA ILE A 448 7.12 -14.56 8.68
C ILE A 448 5.86 -15.06 9.38
N ARG A 449 4.68 -14.77 8.82
CA ARG A 449 3.40 -15.20 9.40
C ARG A 449 3.25 -16.72 9.42
N ALA A 450 3.89 -17.44 8.50
CA ALA A 450 3.93 -18.90 8.50
C ALA A 450 5.03 -19.48 9.42
N TYR A 451 6.09 -18.72 9.67
CA TYR A 451 7.19 -19.09 10.56
C TYR A 451 6.79 -18.97 12.04
N LEU A 452 5.99 -17.97 12.40
CA LEU A 452 5.53 -17.76 13.77
C LEU A 452 4.47 -18.80 14.16
N ASP A 453 4.65 -19.40 15.34
CA ASP A 453 3.58 -20.19 15.96
C ASP A 453 2.38 -19.30 16.33
N ARG A 454 1.24 -19.93 16.62
CA ARG A 454 -0.02 -19.21 16.87
C ARG A 454 0.07 -18.22 18.02
N GLU A 455 0.82 -18.55 19.08
CA GLU A 455 0.97 -17.70 20.27
C GLU A 455 1.79 -16.45 19.94
N LYS A 456 2.95 -16.63 19.30
CA LYS A 456 3.79 -15.52 18.84
C LYS A 456 3.10 -14.66 17.80
N LEU A 457 2.31 -15.27 16.91
CA LEU A 457 1.55 -14.55 15.89
C LEU A 457 0.53 -13.59 16.55
N VAL A 458 -0.22 -14.08 17.55
CA VAL A 458 -1.15 -13.24 18.32
C VAL A 458 -0.41 -12.16 19.11
N SER A 459 0.71 -12.52 19.75
CA SER A 459 1.53 -11.59 20.54
C SER A 459 2.09 -10.44 19.67
N TRP A 460 2.77 -10.76 18.56
CA TRP A 460 3.35 -9.75 17.68
C TRP A 460 2.30 -8.90 16.96
N ARG A 461 1.14 -9.49 16.62
CA ARG A 461 0.00 -8.70 16.13
C ARG A 461 -0.51 -7.73 17.20
N GLY A 462 -0.61 -8.17 18.45
CA GLY A 462 -0.98 -7.33 19.59
C GLY A 462 0.01 -6.17 19.80
N GLN A 463 1.31 -6.43 19.69
CA GLN A 463 2.34 -5.40 19.77
C GLN A 463 2.22 -4.40 18.62
N ALA A 464 2.05 -4.87 17.38
CA ALA A 464 1.83 -3.99 16.24
C ALA A 464 0.57 -3.14 16.42
N LEU A 465 -0.52 -3.74 16.93
CA LEU A 465 -1.76 -3.01 17.21
C LEU A 465 -1.54 -1.91 18.25
N HIS A 466 -0.80 -2.21 19.33
CA HIS A 466 -0.49 -1.23 20.36
C HIS A 466 0.32 -0.05 19.81
N VAL A 467 1.36 -0.33 19.03
CA VAL A 467 2.20 0.70 18.41
C VAL A 467 1.40 1.58 17.46
N VAL A 468 0.60 0.97 16.57
CA VAL A 468 -0.22 1.74 15.61
C VAL A 468 -1.33 2.50 16.31
N GLU A 469 -1.98 1.92 17.32
CA GLU A 469 -3.01 2.61 18.10
C GLU A 469 -2.45 3.83 18.84
N ARG A 470 -1.24 3.73 19.40
CA ARG A 470 -0.57 4.86 20.05
C ARG A 470 -0.22 5.97 19.05
N LEU A 471 0.30 5.61 17.88
CA LEU A 471 0.86 6.56 16.91
C LEU A 471 -0.17 7.11 15.93
N PHE A 472 -1.30 6.42 15.72
CA PHE A 472 -2.35 6.90 14.83
C PHE A 472 -3.06 8.13 15.46
N PRO A 473 -2.98 9.32 14.84
CA PRO A 473 -3.47 10.54 15.48
C PRO A 473 -4.98 10.54 15.68
N VAL A 474 -5.44 11.20 16.74
CA VAL A 474 -6.83 11.66 16.82
C VAL A 474 -7.03 12.72 15.75
N PHE A 475 -8.03 12.56 14.90
CA PHE A 475 -8.16 13.39 13.71
C PHE A 475 -8.41 14.87 14.05
N ASP A 476 -7.56 15.73 13.48
CA ASP A 476 -7.81 17.14 13.23
C ASP A 476 -7.23 17.52 11.85
N HIS A 477 -7.57 18.70 11.34
CA HIS A 477 -7.09 19.15 10.02
C HIS A 477 -5.57 19.34 9.93
N ARG A 478 -4.86 19.50 11.05
CA ARG A 478 -3.40 19.71 11.10
C ARG A 478 -2.65 18.39 10.98
N VAL A 479 -3.21 17.30 11.52
CA VAL A 479 -2.62 15.94 11.49
C VAL A 479 -3.10 15.09 10.31
N GLN A 480 -3.88 15.66 9.38
CA GLN A 480 -4.41 14.96 8.20
C GLN A 480 -3.31 14.23 7.41
N GLY A 481 -2.12 14.83 7.29
CA GLY A 481 -0.97 14.23 6.63
C GLY A 481 -0.48 12.96 7.31
N ASP A 482 -0.43 12.95 8.64
CA ASP A 482 0.03 11.81 9.43
C ASP A 482 -1.03 10.70 9.47
N CYS A 483 -2.32 11.05 9.62
CA CYS A 483 -3.42 10.09 9.47
C CYS A 483 -3.37 9.38 8.12
N ARG A 484 -3.10 10.13 7.04
CA ARG A 484 -2.94 9.57 5.69
C ARG A 484 -1.81 8.54 5.65
N VAL A 485 -0.64 8.89 6.19
CA VAL A 485 0.55 8.02 6.19
C VAL A 485 0.33 6.74 7.01
N TYR A 486 -0.32 6.82 8.17
CA TYR A 486 -0.52 5.66 9.04
C TYR A 486 -1.74 4.79 8.70
N LEU A 487 -2.71 5.31 7.93
CA LEU A 487 -3.97 4.62 7.68
C LEU A 487 -3.81 3.21 7.06
N PRO A 488 -2.96 2.97 6.04
CA PRO A 488 -2.79 1.61 5.51
C PRO A 488 -2.33 0.62 6.58
N HIS A 489 -1.44 1.05 7.47
CA HIS A 489 -0.93 0.22 8.57
C HIS A 489 -1.99 -0.03 9.64
N ALA A 490 -2.81 0.98 9.95
CA ALA A 490 -3.93 0.87 10.88
C ALA A 490 -5.00 -0.11 10.38
N VAL A 491 -5.33 -0.07 9.09
CA VAL A 491 -6.27 -1.05 8.50
C VAL A 491 -5.66 -2.45 8.49
N ALA A 492 -4.38 -2.58 8.09
CA ALA A 492 -3.71 -3.88 8.01
C ALA A 492 -3.60 -4.59 9.38
N VAL A 493 -3.27 -3.84 10.44
CA VAL A 493 -3.10 -4.44 11.77
C VAL A 493 -4.41 -4.85 12.42
N LEU A 494 -5.53 -4.23 12.06
CA LEU A 494 -6.86 -4.63 12.53
C LEU A 494 -7.29 -6.00 11.98
N GLU A 495 -6.75 -6.43 10.83
CA GLU A 495 -7.09 -7.72 10.23
C GLU A 495 -6.64 -8.89 11.14
N GLY A 496 -7.63 -9.60 11.68
CA GLY A 496 -7.39 -10.73 12.59
C GLY A 496 -6.94 -10.31 13.99
N SER A 497 -6.96 -9.01 14.32
CA SER A 497 -6.76 -8.53 15.69
C SER A 497 -7.99 -8.74 16.56
N GLN A 498 -7.74 -8.87 17.86
CA GLN A 498 -8.73 -8.97 18.92
C GLN A 498 -8.27 -8.15 20.12
N GLY A 499 -9.21 -7.75 20.98
CA GLY A 499 -8.91 -7.01 22.20
C GLY A 499 -9.45 -5.58 22.20
N TYR A 500 -9.24 -4.90 23.32
CA TYR A 500 -9.88 -3.62 23.65
C TYR A 500 -9.39 -2.43 22.81
N LEU A 501 -8.26 -2.56 22.10
CA LEU A 501 -7.69 -1.52 21.24
C LEU A 501 -8.27 -1.49 19.82
N VAL A 502 -9.00 -2.55 19.41
CA VAL A 502 -9.57 -2.66 18.06
C VAL A 502 -10.59 -1.56 17.80
N ASP A 503 -11.54 -1.35 18.73
CA ASP A 503 -12.61 -0.38 18.53
C ASP A 503 -12.13 1.08 18.62
N PRO A 504 -11.28 1.49 19.59
CA PRO A 504 -10.73 2.84 19.62
C PRO A 504 -9.92 3.21 18.37
N LEU A 505 -9.12 2.29 17.83
CA LEU A 505 -8.40 2.52 16.58
C LEU A 505 -9.37 2.61 15.39
N SER A 506 -10.35 1.70 15.32
CA SER A 506 -11.39 1.72 14.29
C SER A 506 -12.18 3.03 14.27
N ASP A 507 -12.43 3.62 15.45
CA ASP A 507 -13.07 4.92 15.59
C ASP A 507 -12.27 6.07 15.00
N ARG A 508 -10.97 6.14 15.31
CA ARG A 508 -10.10 7.18 14.73
C ARG A 508 -9.94 7.03 13.22
N ILE A 509 -9.89 5.79 12.72
CA ILE A 509 -9.92 5.51 11.28
C ILE A 509 -11.21 6.06 10.66
N TRP A 510 -12.35 5.77 11.28
CA TRP A 510 -13.64 6.29 10.85
C TRP A 510 -13.66 7.82 10.81
N ASP A 511 -13.25 8.48 11.90
CA ASP A 511 -13.28 9.95 12.00
C ASP A 511 -12.43 10.58 10.90
N TYR A 512 -11.21 10.07 10.69
CA TYR A 512 -10.36 10.53 9.58
C TYR A 512 -11.02 10.32 8.21
N LEU A 513 -11.48 9.11 7.91
CA LEU A 513 -12.06 8.78 6.60
C LEU A 513 -13.33 9.59 6.30
N TYR A 514 -14.17 9.80 7.31
CA TYR A 514 -15.39 10.59 7.21
C TYR A 514 -15.08 12.06 6.94
N HIS A 515 -14.24 12.69 7.76
CA HIS A 515 -13.94 14.11 7.64
C HIS A 515 -13.04 14.44 6.44
N SER A 516 -12.25 13.49 5.95
CA SER A 516 -11.49 13.62 4.70
C SER A 516 -12.33 13.32 3.44
N SER A 517 -13.65 13.13 3.59
CA SER A 517 -14.58 12.80 2.50
C SER A 517 -14.15 11.57 1.68
N ASN A 518 -13.49 10.61 2.33
CA ASN A 518 -13.07 9.34 1.73
C ASN A 518 -14.12 8.25 1.98
N TYR A 519 -15.34 8.51 1.49
CA TYR A 519 -16.53 7.70 1.80
C TYR A 519 -16.44 6.25 1.31
N ILE A 520 -15.71 5.97 0.22
CA ILE A 520 -15.49 4.60 -0.28
C ILE A 520 -14.68 3.81 0.73
N SER A 521 -13.53 4.33 1.17
CA SER A 521 -12.72 3.67 2.20
C SER A 521 -13.46 3.57 3.54
N ALA A 522 -14.24 4.61 3.90
CA ALA A 522 -15.08 4.59 5.10
C ALA A 522 -16.12 3.45 5.05
N GLU A 523 -16.81 3.30 3.92
CA GLU A 523 -17.80 2.23 3.72
C GLU A 523 -17.15 0.85 3.81
N MET A 524 -16.01 0.65 3.14
CA MET A 524 -15.27 -0.61 3.19
C MET A 524 -14.86 -0.98 4.62
N HIS A 525 -14.28 -0.02 5.35
CA HIS A 525 -13.86 -0.21 6.74
C HIS A 525 -15.02 -0.57 7.66
N ILE A 526 -16.12 0.18 7.59
CA ILE A 526 -17.30 -0.05 8.43
C ILE A 526 -17.99 -1.37 8.11
N ARG A 527 -18.10 -1.73 6.83
CA ARG A 527 -18.65 -3.05 6.43
C ARG A 527 -17.79 -4.20 6.95
N TRP A 528 -16.46 -4.05 6.91
CA TRP A 528 -15.56 -5.03 7.49
C TRP A 528 -15.78 -5.17 9.00
N CYS A 529 -15.90 -4.06 9.75
CA CYS A 529 -16.20 -4.09 11.19
C CYS A 529 -17.54 -4.78 11.49
N ILE A 530 -18.59 -4.49 10.72
CA ILE A 530 -19.92 -5.14 10.86
C ILE A 530 -19.78 -6.65 10.63
N ALA A 531 -19.19 -7.06 9.51
CA ALA A 531 -19.05 -8.47 9.15
C ALA A 531 -18.21 -9.24 10.18
N ALA A 532 -17.17 -8.62 10.73
CA ALA A 532 -16.33 -9.23 11.76
C ALA A 532 -17.13 -9.53 13.05
N ARG A 533 -18.04 -8.62 13.45
CA ARG A 533 -18.90 -8.78 14.62
C ARG A 533 -20.05 -9.75 14.39
N GLU A 534 -20.69 -9.72 13.21
CA GLU A 534 -21.73 -10.70 12.85
C GLU A 534 -21.17 -12.12 12.87
N LYS A 535 -19.93 -12.31 12.43
CA LYS A 535 -19.25 -13.62 12.49
C LYS A 535 -19.02 -14.11 13.93
N ARG A 536 -18.95 -13.21 14.90
CA ARG A 536 -18.75 -13.52 16.34
C ARG A 536 -20.06 -13.49 17.14
N ASP A 537 -21.19 -13.16 16.50
CA ASP A 537 -22.48 -12.92 17.15
C ASP A 537 -22.43 -11.79 18.21
N GLU A 538 -21.60 -10.78 17.98
CA GLU A 538 -21.37 -9.65 18.89
C GLU A 538 -22.21 -8.43 18.46
N LEU A 539 -23.48 -8.37 18.86
CA LEU A 539 -24.41 -7.26 18.56
C LEU A 539 -24.38 -6.15 19.63
N ASP A 540 -23.18 -5.70 19.99
CA ASP A 540 -22.92 -4.72 21.04
C ASP A 540 -23.11 -3.25 20.60
N THR A 541 -22.80 -2.30 21.49
CA THR A 541 -22.89 -0.86 21.18
C THR A 541 -22.05 -0.47 19.96
N TRP A 542 -20.88 -1.08 19.78
CA TRP A 542 -19.99 -0.83 18.64
C TRP A 542 -20.59 -1.31 17.32
N TYR A 543 -21.23 -2.48 17.34
CA TYR A 543 -21.98 -2.99 16.20
C TYR A 543 -23.02 -1.97 15.71
N TRP A 544 -23.88 -1.50 16.61
CA TRP A 544 -24.95 -0.56 16.26
C TRP A 544 -24.44 0.81 15.83
N LYS A 545 -23.36 1.30 16.46
CA LYS A 545 -22.65 2.52 16.03
C LYS A 545 -22.17 2.41 14.58
N ASN A 546 -21.65 1.25 14.19
CA ASN A 546 -21.17 1.01 12.83
C ASN A 546 -22.33 0.89 11.81
N ILE A 547 -23.48 0.33 12.19
CA ILE A 547 -24.67 0.34 11.32
C ILE A 547 -25.14 1.79 11.08
N ASP A 548 -25.17 2.64 12.13
CA ASP A 548 -25.52 4.06 12.01
C ASP A 548 -24.57 4.81 11.06
N ARG A 549 -23.27 4.57 11.19
CA ARG A 549 -22.25 5.11 10.30
C ARG A 549 -22.44 4.67 8.84
N LEU A 550 -22.75 3.39 8.61
CA LEU A 550 -23.02 2.88 7.27
C LEU A 550 -24.24 3.58 6.65
N VAL A 551 -25.33 3.75 7.42
CA VAL A 551 -26.52 4.48 6.97
C VAL A 551 -26.15 5.93 6.60
N LEU A 552 -25.30 6.59 7.39
CA LEU A 552 -24.83 7.95 7.10
C LEU A 552 -24.04 8.01 5.78
N ILE A 553 -23.11 7.09 5.54
CA ILE A 553 -22.34 7.06 4.28
C ILE A 553 -23.25 6.84 3.08
N LEU A 554 -24.21 5.90 3.18
CA LEU A 554 -25.15 5.64 2.09
C LEU A 554 -25.99 6.89 1.77
N ARG A 555 -26.31 7.72 2.76
CA ARG A 555 -26.98 9.01 2.51
C ARG A 555 -26.06 10.00 1.79
N LEU A 556 -24.82 10.16 2.27
CA LEU A 556 -23.85 11.11 1.70
C LEU A 556 -23.42 10.75 0.27
N THR A 557 -23.44 9.46 -0.08
CA THR A 557 -23.14 8.97 -1.43
C THR A 557 -24.35 8.97 -2.37
N GLY A 558 -25.50 9.54 -1.94
CA GLY A 558 -26.72 9.62 -2.75
C GLY A 558 -27.54 8.31 -2.82
N ARG A 559 -27.11 7.27 -2.11
CA ARG A 559 -27.72 5.93 -2.03
C ARG A 559 -28.80 5.83 -0.94
N ARG A 560 -29.43 6.96 -0.58
CA ARG A 560 -30.45 7.03 0.49
C ARG A 560 -31.72 6.22 0.16
N GLN A 561 -32.11 6.20 -1.11
CA GLN A 561 -33.32 5.50 -1.55
C GLN A 561 -33.09 4.02 -1.85
N ASP A 562 -31.83 3.57 -1.87
CA ASP A 562 -31.47 2.18 -2.07
C ASP A 562 -32.18 1.31 -1.03
N GLN A 563 -32.68 0.15 -1.48
CA GLN A 563 -33.35 -0.82 -0.62
C GLN A 563 -32.49 -1.16 0.61
N GLU A 564 -31.17 -1.30 0.42
CA GLU A 564 -30.21 -1.53 1.51
C GLU A 564 -30.27 -0.43 2.57
N SER A 565 -30.20 0.85 2.18
CA SER A 565 -30.22 1.97 3.12
C SER A 565 -31.53 2.01 3.93
N GLN A 566 -32.67 1.71 3.29
CA GLN A 566 -33.96 1.64 3.97
C GLN A 566 -34.06 0.48 4.97
N VAL A 567 -33.48 -0.68 4.65
CA VAL A 567 -33.45 -1.85 5.53
C VAL A 567 -32.56 -1.56 6.75
N LEU A 568 -31.36 -1.02 6.54
CA LEU A 568 -30.44 -0.67 7.63
C LEU A 568 -31.02 0.42 8.53
N THR A 569 -31.66 1.45 7.95
CA THR A 569 -32.32 2.51 8.72
C THR A 569 -33.42 1.93 9.62
N ARG A 570 -34.26 1.01 9.10
CA ARG A 570 -35.28 0.33 9.91
C ARG A 570 -34.66 -0.53 11.00
N ARG A 571 -33.55 -1.22 10.70
CA ARG A 571 -32.82 -2.06 11.68
C ARG A 571 -32.33 -1.23 12.87
N VAL A 572 -31.74 -0.06 12.62
CA VAL A 572 -31.33 0.90 13.66
C VAL A 572 -32.52 1.37 14.47
N GLN A 573 -33.60 1.81 13.80
CA GLN A 573 -34.77 2.36 14.47
C GLN A 573 -35.41 1.34 15.42
N ASN A 574 -35.59 0.10 14.95
CA ASN A 574 -36.13 -0.99 15.76
C ASN A 574 -35.25 -1.27 17.00
N ASN A 575 -33.93 -1.18 16.85
CA ASN A 575 -33.00 -1.36 17.97
C ASN A 575 -33.12 -0.23 19.01
N ARG A 576 -33.20 1.03 18.55
CA ARG A 576 -33.41 2.19 19.44
C ARG A 576 -34.75 2.08 20.19
N GLU A 577 -35.81 1.66 19.50
CA GLU A 577 -37.11 1.42 20.13
C GLU A 577 -37.09 0.27 21.12
N ALA A 578 -36.37 -0.82 20.83
CA ALA A 578 -36.21 -1.94 21.76
C ALA A 578 -35.46 -1.53 23.03
N ALA A 579 -34.42 -0.70 22.91
CA ALA A 579 -33.67 -0.17 24.04
C ALA A 579 -34.49 0.80 24.93
N LEU A 580 -35.53 1.43 24.37
CA LEU A 580 -36.43 2.34 25.09
C LEU A 580 -37.65 1.65 25.73
N ARG A 581 -37.85 0.34 25.49
CA ARG A 581 -38.93 -0.40 26.14
C ARG A 581 -38.57 -0.63 27.61
N PRO A 582 -39.40 -0.17 28.57
CA PRO A 582 -39.15 -0.47 29.97
C PRO A 582 -39.22 -1.98 30.18
N ASP A 583 -38.23 -2.52 30.89
CA ASP A 583 -38.22 -3.91 31.33
C ASP A 583 -39.46 -4.14 32.22
N PRO A 584 -40.33 -5.13 31.95
CA PRO A 584 -41.53 -5.36 32.77
C PRO A 584 -41.24 -5.67 34.25
N LEU A 585 -39.97 -5.84 34.63
CA LEU A 585 -39.53 -6.20 35.98
C LEU A 585 -38.82 -5.07 36.75
N ASP A 586 -38.55 -3.91 36.15
CA ASP A 586 -37.80 -2.82 36.80
C ASP A 586 -38.68 -1.67 37.35
N THR A 587 -39.75 -2.03 38.07
CA THR A 587 -40.49 -1.06 38.91
C THR A 587 -39.90 -0.88 40.31
N HIS A 588 -38.77 -1.49 40.65
CA HIS A 588 -38.14 -1.29 41.97
C HIS A 588 -36.60 -1.35 41.95
N SER A 589 -35.91 -0.28 41.52
CA SER A 589 -34.74 0.27 42.22
C SER A 589 -34.24 1.54 41.53
N GLY A 590 -33.75 2.50 42.32
CA GLY A 590 -33.32 3.81 41.85
C GLY A 590 -31.90 3.83 41.29
N TYR A 591 -31.70 4.69 40.29
CA TYR A 591 -30.44 5.28 39.80
C TYR A 591 -29.34 4.36 39.25
N THR A 592 -29.09 4.46 37.94
CA THR A 592 -27.90 5.14 37.36
C THR A 592 -28.10 5.33 35.85
N GLY A 593 -28.00 6.58 35.38
CA GLY A 593 -28.34 6.97 34.02
C GLY A 593 -27.23 6.69 33.00
N MET A 594 -27.63 6.39 31.76
CA MET A 594 -26.79 6.49 30.57
C MET A 594 -26.70 7.95 30.11
N PRO A 595 -25.55 8.43 29.59
CA PRO A 595 -25.48 9.75 28.97
C PRO A 595 -26.07 9.68 27.55
N VAL A 596 -27.19 10.38 27.37
CA VAL A 596 -27.72 10.76 26.06
C VAL A 596 -26.84 11.89 25.53
N VAL A 597 -26.22 11.70 24.36
CA VAL A 597 -25.56 12.79 23.63
C VAL A 597 -26.65 13.69 23.04
N PRO A 598 -26.64 15.03 23.28
CA PRO A 598 -27.66 15.90 22.74
C PRO A 598 -27.45 16.16 21.24
N ASP A 599 -28.52 16.00 20.46
CA ASP A 599 -28.61 16.45 19.06
C ASP A 599 -28.51 17.98 19.01
N THR A 600 -27.46 18.50 18.36
CA THR A 600 -27.45 19.87 17.85
C THR A 600 -27.97 19.88 16.43
N GLU A 601 -29.29 19.91 16.25
CA GLU A 601 -29.92 20.36 15.01
C GLU A 601 -31.35 20.81 15.32
N ALA A 602 -31.51 22.12 15.54
CA ALA A 602 -32.82 22.76 15.61
C ALA A 602 -32.86 23.97 14.70
N ALA A 603 -33.93 23.99 13.90
CA ALA A 603 -34.53 25.10 13.18
C ALA A 603 -33.85 25.55 11.87
N LEU A 604 -34.37 25.01 10.76
CA LEU A 604 -34.83 25.79 9.60
C LEU A 604 -35.91 24.98 8.86
N GLU A 605 -37.16 25.10 9.28
CA GLU A 605 -38.33 24.67 8.48
C GLU A 605 -38.61 25.71 7.38
N PRO A 606 -39.11 25.26 6.21
CA PRO A 606 -40.08 26.05 5.47
C PRO A 606 -41.41 25.31 5.32
N GLU A 607 -42.45 26.14 5.34
CA GLU A 607 -43.89 25.88 5.44
C GLU A 607 -44.46 24.83 4.45
N GLN A 608 -45.45 24.08 4.94
CA GLN A 608 -46.37 23.24 4.15
C GLN A 608 -47.46 24.08 3.47
N PRO A 609 -47.96 23.71 2.27
CA PRO A 609 -49.33 23.98 1.87
C PRO A 609 -50.22 22.75 2.05
N GLY A 610 -51.46 23.00 2.48
CA GLY A 610 -52.45 22.03 2.97
C GLY A 610 -53.11 21.09 1.93
N PRO A 611 -54.11 20.30 2.39
CA PRO A 611 -54.51 19.05 1.78
C PRO A 611 -55.64 19.20 0.75
N GLY A 612 -55.57 18.40 -0.32
CA GLY A 612 -56.66 18.22 -1.28
C GLY A 612 -56.65 16.82 -1.88
N SER A 613 -57.55 15.96 -1.36
CA SER A 613 -58.41 14.96 -2.05
C SER A 613 -58.01 14.54 -3.48
N ASN A 614 -58.03 13.26 -3.92
CA ASN A 614 -58.83 12.08 -3.54
C ASN A 614 -58.37 10.85 -4.39
N PRO A 615 -58.99 9.65 -4.28
CA PRO A 615 -58.31 8.35 -4.20
C PRO A 615 -58.38 7.48 -5.47
N ILE A 616 -57.54 6.45 -5.56
CA ILE A 616 -57.90 5.18 -6.23
C ILE A 616 -57.41 3.99 -5.37
N SER A 617 -58.37 3.10 -5.14
CA SER A 617 -58.37 1.90 -4.31
C SER A 617 -57.82 0.64 -5.02
N VAL A 618 -57.09 -0.16 -4.25
CA VAL A 618 -57.19 -1.63 -4.03
C VAL A 618 -57.33 -2.56 -5.24
N LEU A 619 -56.33 -3.44 -5.42
CA LEU A 619 -56.35 -4.91 -5.64
C LEU A 619 -54.95 -5.30 -6.16
N GLY A 620 -54.24 -6.34 -5.75
CA GLY A 620 -54.50 -7.48 -4.88
C GLY A 620 -53.29 -8.41 -5.06
N LEU A 621 -52.56 -8.65 -3.98
CA LEU A 621 -51.41 -9.55 -3.87
C LEU A 621 -51.90 -11.00 -3.78
N LEU A 622 -51.32 -11.91 -4.58
CA LEU A 622 -51.39 -13.40 -4.49
C LEU A 622 -50.59 -13.87 -5.73
N ILE A 623 -49.48 -14.60 -5.71
CA ILE A 623 -49.10 -15.90 -5.12
C ILE A 623 -47.56 -15.94 -5.24
N LEU A 624 -46.77 -16.30 -4.22
CA LEU A 624 -46.13 -17.61 -4.15
C LEU A 624 -45.47 -17.81 -2.78
N THR A 625 -46.10 -18.68 -2.00
CA THR A 625 -45.54 -19.35 -0.83
C THR A 625 -44.56 -20.45 -1.27
N GLY A 626 -43.39 -20.48 -0.64
CA GLY A 626 -42.71 -21.70 -0.17
C GLY A 626 -42.00 -22.59 -1.20
N MET A 627 -40.68 -22.77 -1.02
CA MET A 627 -40.14 -24.03 -0.47
C MET A 627 -38.61 -23.97 -0.36
N TRP A 628 -38.14 -24.42 0.80
CA TRP A 628 -36.78 -24.83 1.12
C TRP A 628 -36.41 -26.18 0.48
N LEU A 629 -35.10 -26.47 0.50
CA LEU A 629 -34.40 -27.77 0.35
C LEU A 629 -34.10 -28.29 -1.07
N LEU A 630 -32.89 -28.03 -1.56
CA LEU A 630 -31.75 -28.99 -1.54
C LEU A 630 -30.43 -28.26 -1.84
#